data_AF-A0A950K4T6-F1
#
_entry.id   AF-A0A950K4T6-F1
#
_cell.length_a   1.000
_cell.length_b   1.000
_cell.length_c   1.000
_cell.angle_alpha   90.00
_cell.angle_beta   90.00
_cell.angle_gamma   90.00
#
_symmetry.space_group_name_H-M   'P 1'
#
loop_
_entity.id
_entity.type
_entity.pdbx_description
1 polymer ?
#
loop_
_entity_poly.entity_id
_entity_poly.type
_entity_poly.pdbx_seq_one_letter_code
_entity_poly.pdbx_strand_id
1 'polypeptide(L)'
;MADPASDVDPQTVDDLRVVEQGCQILGAAGARIEFWEGFTLLKIGRDAFQAETERLTLMRKKGGEVKVVSSLTDRLKEIKSQLSPLAKQLREFLSKSPAGILDGMKQDLALVFLMGSAKARQSVAKWVADPAGSAADSSLKLKILSRLVDAYRKALLEARRDNVAPAEKDTTIRSMSPSKVQLKPEFIEDLRRLESCRKLMTGMTPPPGWDLYCLLLSQPEEARRTMEELEQLKVNGKPGEFAGTLYRMRTMLKNVRAQHEAMGEPLRKYLLSLYPSYGSPSDDLAFSFLVSSSQGRYRAKQWLEDPELCKGEATASVNGLRTRALAYLDALKQQPAPAAK
;
A
#
# COMPACT_ATOMS: atom_id res chain seq x y z
N MET A 1 -24.42 -10.00 30.92
CA MET A 1 -23.23 -9.38 30.32
C MET A 1 -23.67 -8.81 28.98
N ALA A 2 -23.65 -7.49 28.83
CA ALA A 2 -24.06 -6.84 27.58
C ALA A 2 -23.02 -7.12 26.49
N ASP A 3 -23.50 -7.40 25.28
CA ASP A 3 -22.69 -7.72 24.12
C ASP A 3 -21.88 -6.47 23.69
N PRO A 4 -20.55 -6.49 23.59
CA PRO A 4 -19.74 -5.33 23.18
C PRO A 4 -20.09 -4.81 21.78
N ALA A 5 -20.90 -5.52 21.01
CA ALA A 5 -21.49 -5.03 19.75
C ALA A 5 -22.53 -3.91 19.95
N SER A 6 -23.07 -3.68 21.16
CA SER A 6 -24.04 -2.60 21.40
C SER A 6 -23.44 -1.19 21.49
N ASP A 7 -22.11 -1.08 21.52
CA ASP A 7 -21.41 0.19 21.81
C ASP A 7 -20.88 0.91 20.55
N VAL A 8 -21.04 0.32 19.37
CA VAL A 8 -20.60 0.92 18.10
C VAL A 8 -21.77 1.61 17.43
N ASP A 9 -21.68 2.93 17.26
CA ASP A 9 -22.65 3.70 16.49
C ASP A 9 -22.48 3.42 14.99
N PRO A 10 -23.48 2.83 14.31
CA PRO A 10 -23.41 2.54 12.88
C PRO A 10 -23.14 3.80 12.06
N GLN A 11 -23.67 4.96 12.47
CA GLN A 11 -23.47 6.20 11.74
C GLN A 11 -22.01 6.63 11.76
N THR A 12 -21.32 6.43 12.89
CA THR A 12 -19.89 6.71 13.01
C THR A 12 -19.06 5.72 12.19
N VAL A 13 -19.46 4.45 12.07
CA VAL A 13 -18.79 3.49 11.16
C VAL A 13 -18.92 3.95 9.70
N ASP A 14 -20.11 4.38 9.28
CA ASP A 14 -20.31 4.91 7.92
C ASP A 14 -19.49 6.19 7.68
N ASP A 15 -19.40 7.08 8.67
CA ASP A 15 -18.55 8.27 8.59
C ASP A 15 -17.07 7.89 8.43
N LEU A 16 -16.57 6.91 9.19
CA LEU A 16 -15.20 6.40 9.07
C LEU A 16 -14.92 5.80 7.69
N ARG A 17 -15.91 5.12 7.10
CA ARG A 17 -15.81 4.57 5.73
C ARG A 17 -15.74 5.68 4.67
N VAL A 18 -16.59 6.69 4.79
CA VAL A 18 -16.59 7.85 3.91
C VAL A 18 -15.23 8.55 3.97
N VAL A 19 -14.67 8.70 5.18
CA VAL A 19 -13.34 9.29 5.38
C VAL A 19 -12.23 8.43 4.77
N GLU A 20 -12.28 7.11 4.94
CA GLU A 20 -11.31 6.20 4.31
C GLU A 20 -11.28 6.37 2.78
N GLN A 21 -12.46 6.36 2.16
CA GLN A 21 -12.60 6.57 0.71
C GLN A 21 -12.10 7.97 0.31
N GLY A 22 -12.52 8.99 1.06
CA GLY A 22 -12.10 10.38 0.86
C GLY A 22 -10.57 10.54 0.92
N CYS A 23 -9.90 9.98 1.92
CA CYS A 23 -8.45 10.02 2.06
C CYS A 23 -7.73 9.37 0.88
N GLN A 24 -8.22 8.23 0.37
CA GLN A 24 -7.65 7.57 -0.80
C GLN A 24 -7.81 8.42 -2.07
N ILE A 25 -8.99 9.01 -2.27
CA ILE A 25 -9.33 9.79 -3.47
C ILE A 25 -8.59 11.13 -3.46
N LEU A 26 -8.61 11.86 -2.34
CA LEU A 26 -7.89 13.12 -2.15
C LEU A 26 -6.38 12.91 -2.25
N GLY A 27 -5.85 11.83 -1.67
CA GLY A 27 -4.44 11.47 -1.80
C GLY A 27 -4.03 11.22 -3.26
N ALA A 28 -4.87 10.55 -4.05
CA ALA A 28 -4.64 10.37 -5.49
C ALA A 28 -4.72 11.69 -6.28
N ALA A 29 -5.48 12.67 -5.79
CA ALA A 29 -5.56 14.03 -6.33
C ALA A 29 -4.40 14.96 -5.89
N GLY A 30 -3.40 14.42 -5.17
CA GLY A 30 -2.25 15.18 -4.66
C GLY A 30 -2.51 15.91 -3.33
N ALA A 31 -3.73 15.86 -2.79
CA ALA A 31 -4.06 16.41 -1.48
C ALA A 31 -3.77 15.38 -0.38
N ARG A 32 -2.58 15.45 0.20
CA ARG A 32 -2.23 14.61 1.36
C ARG A 32 -3.05 15.01 2.57
N ILE A 33 -3.94 14.11 2.97
CA ILE A 33 -4.82 14.26 4.12
C ILE A 33 -4.65 13.05 5.05
N GLU A 34 -4.51 13.32 6.34
CA GLU A 34 -4.48 12.27 7.37
C GLU A 34 -5.91 11.85 7.74
N PHE A 35 -6.08 10.63 8.26
CA PHE A 35 -7.40 10.07 8.53
C PHE A 35 -8.24 10.92 9.50
N TRP A 36 -7.63 11.43 10.57
CA TRP A 36 -8.31 12.32 11.53
C TRP A 36 -8.67 13.69 10.95
N GLU A 37 -7.89 14.20 9.98
CA GLU A 37 -8.18 15.45 9.27
C GLU A 37 -9.42 15.28 8.40
N GLY A 38 -9.50 14.16 7.68
CA GLY A 38 -10.67 13.80 6.87
C GLY A 38 -11.93 13.68 7.71
N PHE A 39 -11.83 13.03 8.88
CA PHE A 39 -12.96 12.93 9.80
C PHE A 39 -13.38 14.29 10.37
N THR A 40 -12.42 15.16 10.70
CA THR A 40 -12.71 16.52 11.16
C THR A 40 -13.41 17.34 10.07
N LEU A 41 -12.95 17.25 8.82
CA LEU A 41 -13.61 17.88 7.68
C LEU A 41 -15.04 17.37 7.49
N LEU A 42 -15.24 16.05 7.57
CA LEU A 42 -16.56 15.43 7.47
C LEU A 42 -17.51 15.97 8.56
N LYS A 43 -17.04 16.11 9.81
CA LYS A 43 -17.87 16.65 10.90
C LYS A 43 -18.20 18.14 10.75
N ILE A 44 -17.31 18.92 10.13
CA ILE A 44 -17.55 20.36 9.87
C ILE A 44 -18.47 20.58 8.67
N GLY A 45 -18.42 19.70 7.66
CA GLY A 45 -19.21 19.85 6.44
C GLY A 45 -19.37 18.54 5.70
N ARG A 46 -20.26 17.69 6.21
CA ARG A 46 -20.52 16.33 5.70
C ARG A 46 -20.82 16.35 4.21
N ASP A 47 -21.82 17.14 3.81
CA ASP A 47 -22.30 17.19 2.44
C ASP A 47 -21.22 17.69 1.49
N ALA A 48 -20.44 18.69 1.90
CA ALA A 48 -19.34 19.23 1.10
C ALA A 48 -18.21 18.21 0.91
N PHE A 49 -17.86 17.46 1.97
CA PHE A 49 -16.83 16.43 1.90
C PHE A 49 -17.28 15.23 1.05
N GLN A 50 -18.53 14.78 1.22
CA GLN A 50 -19.11 13.68 0.43
C GLN A 50 -19.25 14.07 -1.04
N ALA A 51 -19.85 15.22 -1.35
CA ALA A 51 -20.02 15.69 -2.72
C ALA A 51 -18.67 15.83 -3.45
N GLU A 52 -17.62 16.31 -2.76
CA GLU A 52 -16.29 16.39 -3.36
C GLU A 52 -15.67 15.01 -3.58
N THR A 53 -15.82 14.08 -2.64
CA THR A 53 -15.34 12.70 -2.78
C THR A 53 -16.01 11.99 -3.96
N GLU A 54 -17.32 12.16 -4.11
CA GLU A 54 -18.10 11.62 -5.24
C GLU A 54 -17.68 12.26 -6.57
N ARG A 55 -17.53 13.60 -6.60
CA ARG A 55 -17.08 14.33 -7.79
C ARG A 55 -15.70 13.86 -8.25
N LEU A 56 -14.74 13.74 -7.33
CA LEU A 56 -13.39 13.28 -7.64
C LEU A 56 -13.39 11.82 -8.12
N THR A 57 -14.24 10.97 -7.54
CA THR A 57 -14.45 9.58 -8.01
C THR A 57 -14.95 9.56 -9.45
N LEU A 58 -15.97 10.37 -9.77
CA LEU A 58 -16.54 10.47 -11.10
C LEU A 58 -15.52 10.99 -12.13
N MET A 59 -14.77 12.03 -11.77
CA MET A 59 -13.72 12.61 -12.63
C MET A 59 -12.62 11.59 -12.94
N ARG A 60 -12.20 10.82 -11.93
CA ARG A 60 -11.22 9.75 -12.10
C ARG A 60 -11.74 8.64 -13.03
N LYS A 61 -12.99 8.21 -12.87
CA LYS A 61 -13.62 7.22 -13.77
C LYS A 61 -13.68 7.71 -15.23
N LYS A 62 -13.83 9.02 -15.44
CA LYS A 62 -13.84 9.64 -16.77
C LYS A 62 -12.45 9.91 -17.36
N GLY A 63 -11.37 9.61 -16.63
CA GLY A 63 -10.00 9.91 -17.06
C GLY A 63 -9.65 11.40 -17.09
N GLY A 64 -10.45 12.25 -16.43
CA GLY A 64 -10.21 13.70 -16.37
C GLY A 64 -9.15 14.09 -15.35
N GLU A 65 -8.65 15.32 -15.45
CA GLU A 65 -7.74 15.89 -14.45
C GLU A 65 -8.45 15.98 -13.08
N VAL A 66 -7.83 15.39 -12.05
CA VAL A 66 -8.39 15.34 -10.70
C VAL A 66 -7.75 16.45 -9.87
N LYS A 67 -8.47 17.56 -9.68
CA LYS A 67 -8.09 18.66 -8.79
C LYS A 67 -9.13 18.81 -7.69
N VAL A 68 -8.68 18.97 -6.45
CA VAL A 68 -9.53 19.23 -5.28
C VAL A 68 -10.02 20.68 -5.31
N VAL A 69 -11.29 20.91 -4.96
CA VAL A 69 -11.87 22.25 -4.88
C VAL A 69 -11.13 23.11 -3.84
N SER A 70 -10.95 24.40 -4.13
CA SER A 70 -10.24 25.35 -3.27
C SER A 70 -10.87 25.45 -1.87
N SER A 71 -12.20 25.47 -1.77
CA SER A 71 -12.90 25.57 -0.49
C SER A 71 -12.59 24.42 0.49
N LEU A 72 -12.48 23.18 0.02
CA LEU A 72 -12.07 22.05 0.85
C LEU A 72 -10.59 22.15 1.23
N THR A 73 -9.75 22.60 0.28
CA THR A 73 -8.32 22.82 0.50
C THR A 73 -8.06 23.89 1.57
N ASP A 74 -8.83 24.98 1.55
CA ASP A 74 -8.70 26.08 2.50
C ASP A 74 -9.18 25.67 3.90
N ARG A 75 -10.27 24.90 4.00
CA ARG A 75 -10.69 24.28 5.27
C ARG A 75 -9.64 23.31 5.82
N LEU A 76 -9.01 22.52 4.95
CA LEU A 76 -7.94 21.60 5.37
C LEU A 76 -6.71 22.37 5.87
N LYS A 77 -6.34 23.48 5.22
CA LYS A 77 -5.26 24.37 5.69
C LYS A 77 -5.60 24.95 7.07
N GLU A 78 -6.83 25.39 7.27
CA GLU A 78 -7.30 25.91 8.55
C GLU A 78 -7.17 24.84 9.65
N ILE A 79 -7.72 23.64 9.42
CA ILE A 79 -7.60 22.51 10.35
C ILE A 79 -6.14 22.21 10.69
N LYS A 80 -5.27 22.16 9.67
CA LYS A 80 -3.84 21.90 9.88
C LYS A 80 -3.17 22.99 10.71
N SER A 81 -3.43 24.25 10.39
CA SER A 81 -2.86 25.38 11.14
C SER A 81 -3.27 25.38 12.62
N GLN A 82 -4.52 25.01 12.91
CA GLN A 82 -5.07 25.03 14.27
C GLN A 82 -4.73 23.76 15.07
N LEU A 83 -4.78 22.59 14.43
CA LEU A 83 -4.82 21.30 15.13
C LEU A 83 -3.57 20.43 14.94
N SER A 84 -2.77 20.63 13.87
CA SER A 84 -1.57 19.81 13.65
C SER A 84 -0.55 19.87 14.80
N PRO A 85 -0.30 21.02 15.46
CA PRO A 85 0.62 21.05 16.62
C PRO A 85 0.15 20.14 17.75
N LEU A 86 -1.15 20.19 18.09
CA LEU A 86 -1.73 19.35 19.13
C LEU A 86 -1.75 17.86 18.73
N ALA A 87 -2.09 17.56 17.47
CA ALA A 87 -2.07 16.19 16.96
C ALA A 87 -0.66 15.57 17.01
N LYS A 88 0.37 16.35 16.68
CA LYS A 88 1.78 15.91 16.79
C LYS A 88 2.15 15.57 18.24
N GLN A 89 1.86 16.48 19.17
CA GLN A 89 2.15 16.25 20.59
C GLN A 89 1.35 15.07 21.16
N LEU A 90 0.09 14.90 20.73
CA LEU A 90 -0.72 13.75 21.11
C LEU A 90 -0.12 12.43 20.60
N ARG A 91 0.41 12.37 19.37
CA ARG A 91 1.11 11.17 18.87
C ARG A 91 2.31 10.80 19.73
N GLU A 92 3.13 11.79 20.08
CA GLU A 92 4.29 11.61 20.97
C GLU A 92 3.88 11.19 22.39
N PHE A 93 2.73 11.66 22.87
CA PHE A 93 2.15 11.24 24.14
C PHE A 93 1.64 9.80 24.07
N LEU A 94 0.88 9.44 23.03
CA LEU A 94 0.32 8.10 22.83
C LEU A 94 1.41 7.03 22.67
N SER A 95 2.52 7.34 21.98
CA SER A 95 3.62 6.38 21.78
C SER A 95 4.34 5.99 23.08
N LYS A 96 4.22 6.82 24.12
CA LYS A 96 4.76 6.55 25.46
C LYS A 96 3.72 5.92 26.40
N SER A 97 2.47 5.83 25.97
CA SER A 97 1.38 5.36 26.82
C SER A 97 1.37 3.84 26.92
N PRO A 98 1.21 3.26 28.13
CA PRO A 98 1.10 1.82 28.32
C PRO A 98 -0.25 1.24 27.84
N ALA A 99 -1.17 2.07 27.32
CA ALA A 99 -2.52 1.66 26.92
C ALA A 99 -2.58 0.81 25.61
N GLY A 100 -1.43 0.51 24.99
CA GLY A 100 -1.34 -0.36 23.81
C GLY A 100 -1.87 0.26 22.51
N ILE A 101 -1.99 1.60 22.44
CA ILE A 101 -2.37 2.34 21.23
C ILE A 101 -1.11 2.60 20.39
N LEU A 102 -0.46 1.52 19.94
CA LEU A 102 0.79 1.57 19.16
C LEU A 102 0.61 1.12 17.70
N ASP A 103 -0.47 0.40 17.40
CA ASP A 103 -0.87 0.06 16.04
C ASP A 103 -1.29 1.34 15.29
N GLY A 104 -0.80 1.53 14.06
CA GLY A 104 -1.04 2.71 13.24
C GLY A 104 -2.53 3.01 13.04
N MET A 105 -3.35 1.99 12.79
CA MET A 105 -4.79 2.17 12.61
C MET A 105 -5.48 2.54 13.93
N LYS A 106 -5.07 1.93 15.05
CA LYS A 106 -5.59 2.29 16.37
C LYS A 106 -5.22 3.71 16.76
N GLN A 107 -4.00 4.13 16.44
CA GLN A 107 -3.53 5.49 16.71
C GLN A 107 -4.31 6.53 15.89
N ASP A 108 -4.58 6.26 14.62
CA ASP A 108 -5.40 7.13 13.76
C ASP A 108 -6.85 7.21 14.25
N LEU A 109 -7.46 6.10 14.67
CA LEU A 109 -8.80 6.10 15.26
C LEU A 109 -8.82 6.84 16.62
N ALA A 110 -7.79 6.67 17.45
CA ALA A 110 -7.67 7.42 18.69
C ALA A 110 -7.60 8.93 18.42
N LEU A 111 -6.82 9.34 17.40
CA LEU A 111 -6.76 10.72 16.93
C LEU A 111 -8.14 11.21 16.46
N VAL A 112 -8.88 10.41 15.70
CA VAL A 112 -10.26 10.74 15.27
C VAL A 112 -11.14 11.10 16.47
N PHE A 113 -11.20 10.24 17.49
CA PHE A 113 -12.06 10.49 18.65
C PHE A 113 -11.59 11.64 19.53
N LEU A 114 -10.27 11.77 19.71
CA LEU A 114 -9.68 12.80 20.56
C LEU A 114 -9.67 14.18 19.91
N MET A 115 -9.49 14.25 18.59
CA MET A 115 -9.45 15.50 17.84
C MET A 115 -10.83 15.91 17.31
N GLY A 116 -11.76 14.97 17.17
CA GLY A 116 -13.08 15.19 16.59
C GLY A 116 -14.03 16.09 17.40
N SER A 117 -13.76 16.35 18.68
CA SER A 117 -14.58 17.25 19.51
C SER A 117 -13.76 18.27 20.29
N ALA A 118 -14.31 19.48 20.46
CA ALA A 118 -13.64 20.55 21.20
C ALA A 118 -13.32 20.17 22.66
N LYS A 119 -14.24 19.46 23.32
CA LYS A 119 -14.05 19.01 24.71
C LYS A 119 -12.92 17.98 24.84
N ALA A 120 -12.82 17.04 23.89
CA ALA A 120 -11.72 16.08 23.87
C ALA A 120 -10.38 16.78 23.60
N ARG A 121 -10.33 17.72 22.65
CA ARG A 121 -9.12 18.53 22.38
C ARG A 121 -8.63 19.31 23.61
N GLN A 122 -9.54 19.90 24.39
CA GLN A 122 -9.17 20.56 25.65
C GLN A 122 -8.57 19.59 26.67
N SER A 123 -9.08 18.36 26.75
CA SER A 123 -8.53 17.32 27.64
C SER A 123 -7.12 16.91 27.18
N VAL A 124 -6.94 16.68 25.88
CA VAL A 124 -5.64 16.36 25.29
C VAL A 124 -4.62 17.47 25.54
N ALA A 125 -5.01 18.74 25.36
CA ALA A 125 -4.13 19.87 25.62
C ALA A 125 -3.62 19.89 27.07
N LYS A 126 -4.47 19.54 28.05
CA LYS A 126 -4.05 19.39 29.45
C LYS A 126 -3.08 18.22 29.65
N TRP A 127 -3.38 17.07 29.05
CA TRP A 127 -2.53 15.88 29.18
C TRP A 127 -1.13 16.10 28.62
N VAL A 128 -1.04 16.83 27.52
CA VAL A 128 0.22 17.12 26.86
C VAL A 128 1.01 18.23 27.57
N ALA A 129 0.32 19.24 28.12
CA ALA A 129 0.97 20.33 28.86
C ALA A 129 1.50 19.88 30.23
N ASP A 130 0.79 18.98 30.91
CA ASP A 130 1.22 18.39 32.18
C ASP A 130 0.94 16.87 32.21
N PRO A 131 1.83 16.06 31.62
CA PRO A 131 1.68 14.61 31.58
C PRO A 131 1.64 13.96 32.96
N ALA A 132 2.41 14.49 33.92
CA ALA A 132 2.53 13.92 35.25
C ALA A 132 1.26 14.19 36.08
N GLY A 133 0.79 15.45 36.11
CA GLY A 133 -0.44 15.80 36.81
C GLY A 133 -1.70 15.22 36.17
N SER A 134 -1.66 14.91 34.87
CA SER A 134 -2.78 14.31 34.15
C SER A 134 -2.71 12.77 34.03
N ALA A 135 -1.72 12.11 34.64
CA ALA A 135 -1.46 10.69 34.41
C ALA A 135 -2.66 9.77 34.74
N ALA A 136 -3.34 10.02 35.87
CA ALA A 136 -4.49 9.21 36.29
C ALA A 136 -5.70 9.38 35.35
N ASP A 137 -6.06 10.63 35.02
CA ASP A 137 -7.19 10.95 34.12
C ASP A 137 -6.93 10.42 32.71
N SER A 138 -5.75 10.70 32.16
CA SER A 138 -5.38 10.26 30.81
C SER A 138 -5.29 8.74 30.72
N SER A 139 -4.70 8.06 31.71
CA SER A 139 -4.61 6.58 31.72
C SER A 139 -5.98 5.92 31.72
N LEU A 140 -6.92 6.40 32.54
CA LEU A 140 -8.28 5.87 32.57
C LEU A 140 -8.99 6.08 31.23
N LYS A 141 -8.95 7.31 30.68
CA LYS A 141 -9.60 7.63 29.42
C LYS A 141 -8.97 6.91 28.24
N LEU A 142 -7.65 6.76 28.20
CA LEU A 142 -6.97 6.00 27.15
C LEU A 142 -7.29 4.50 27.21
N LYS A 143 -7.48 3.92 28.40
CA LYS A 143 -7.95 2.52 28.52
C LYS A 143 -9.35 2.33 27.95
N ILE A 144 -10.27 3.26 28.24
CA ILE A 144 -11.63 3.24 27.67
C ILE A 144 -11.57 3.44 26.16
N LEU A 145 -10.80 4.43 25.71
CA LEU A 145 -10.63 4.73 24.29
C LEU A 145 -10.01 3.56 23.53
N SER A 146 -9.04 2.84 24.10
CA SER A 146 -8.41 1.68 23.48
C SER A 146 -9.45 0.59 23.14
N ARG A 147 -10.37 0.31 24.08
CA ARG A 147 -11.49 -0.64 23.84
C ARG A 147 -12.46 -0.13 22.77
N LEU A 148 -12.79 1.16 22.81
CA LEU A 148 -13.68 1.80 21.84
C LEU A 148 -13.09 1.72 20.42
N VAL A 149 -11.82 2.10 20.29
CA VAL A 149 -11.05 2.04 19.05
C VAL A 149 -11.01 0.62 18.49
N ASP A 150 -10.82 -0.40 19.35
CA ASP A 150 -10.85 -1.79 18.92
C ASP A 150 -12.22 -2.22 18.37
N ALA A 151 -13.31 -1.77 18.99
CA ALA A 151 -14.67 -2.03 18.53
C ALA A 151 -14.95 -1.37 17.16
N TYR A 152 -14.63 -0.08 17.00
CA TYR A 152 -14.80 0.63 15.72
C TYR A 152 -13.89 0.09 14.63
N ARG A 153 -12.66 -0.28 14.97
CA ARG A 153 -11.74 -0.93 14.04
C ARG A 153 -12.36 -2.22 13.51
N LYS A 154 -12.83 -3.10 14.41
CA LYS A 154 -13.47 -4.37 14.02
C LYS A 154 -14.69 -4.12 13.11
N ALA A 155 -15.56 -3.18 13.48
CA ALA A 155 -16.74 -2.84 12.69
C ALA A 155 -16.38 -2.26 11.31
N LEU A 156 -15.37 -1.40 11.23
CA LEU A 156 -14.89 -0.85 9.96
C LEU A 156 -14.35 -1.95 9.04
N LEU A 157 -13.67 -2.94 9.60
CA LEU A 157 -13.13 -4.08 8.85
C LEU A 157 -14.21 -5.05 8.38
N GLU A 158 -15.21 -5.31 9.21
CA GLU A 158 -16.40 -6.08 8.83
C GLU A 158 -17.13 -5.37 7.68
N ALA A 159 -17.37 -4.06 7.81
CA ALA A 159 -17.98 -3.28 6.73
C ALA A 159 -17.13 -3.26 5.45
N ARG A 160 -15.79 -3.28 5.53
CA ARG A 160 -14.93 -3.43 4.34
C ARG A 160 -15.17 -4.75 3.63
N ARG A 161 -15.40 -5.85 4.37
CA ARG A 161 -15.70 -7.17 3.77
C ARG A 161 -17.04 -7.13 3.03
N ASP A 162 -18.04 -6.49 3.59
CA ASP A 162 -19.38 -6.38 2.99
C ASP A 162 -19.41 -5.46 1.75
N ASN A 163 -18.50 -4.49 1.67
CA ASN A 163 -18.40 -3.54 0.56
C ASN A 163 -17.43 -3.96 -0.56
N VAL A 164 -16.96 -5.20 -0.56
CA VAL A 164 -16.40 -5.80 -1.75
C VAL A 164 -17.57 -6.06 -2.71
N ALA A 165 -17.98 -5.01 -3.44
CA ALA A 165 -18.93 -5.14 -4.54
C ALA A 165 -18.48 -6.30 -5.46
N PRO A 166 -19.40 -7.13 -5.99
CA PRO A 166 -19.04 -8.11 -7.01
C PRO A 166 -18.34 -7.34 -8.12
N ALA A 167 -17.06 -7.65 -8.33
CA ALA A 167 -16.13 -6.81 -9.09
C ALA A 167 -16.78 -6.29 -10.39
N GLU A 168 -17.10 -4.99 -10.46
CA GLU A 168 -17.31 -4.32 -11.74
C GLU A 168 -16.07 -4.58 -12.59
N LYS A 169 -16.29 -4.95 -13.86
CA LYS A 169 -15.26 -5.39 -14.81
C LYS A 169 -14.25 -4.27 -15.11
N ASP A 170 -13.33 -4.03 -14.19
CA ASP A 170 -12.16 -3.21 -14.44
C ASP A 170 -11.21 -4.01 -15.36
N THR A 171 -11.21 -3.63 -16.63
CA THR A 171 -10.45 -4.29 -17.69
C THR A 171 -8.95 -4.04 -17.60
N THR A 172 -8.46 -3.26 -16.64
CA THR A 172 -7.03 -2.93 -16.56
C THR A 172 -6.25 -3.78 -15.55
N ILE A 173 -6.85 -4.28 -14.47
CA ILE A 173 -6.21 -5.20 -13.51
C ILE A 173 -7.22 -6.21 -12.96
N ARG A 174 -7.59 -7.15 -13.83
CA ARG A 174 -8.14 -8.50 -13.59
C ARG A 174 -8.54 -8.89 -12.17
N SER A 175 -9.83 -9.22 -12.05
CA SER A 175 -10.41 -10.30 -11.26
C SER A 175 -9.39 -11.31 -10.71
N MET A 176 -9.25 -11.36 -9.39
CA MET A 176 -8.54 -12.44 -8.69
C MET A 176 -9.38 -13.72 -8.55
N SER A 177 -10.35 -13.92 -9.44
CA SER A 177 -10.98 -15.22 -9.65
C SER A 177 -10.11 -16.04 -10.62
N PRO A 178 -10.04 -17.38 -10.48
CA PRO A 178 -9.22 -18.28 -11.32
C PRO A 178 -9.66 -18.35 -12.81
N SER A 179 -10.45 -17.39 -13.28
CA SER A 179 -10.83 -17.21 -14.67
C SER A 179 -9.59 -16.89 -15.51
N LYS A 180 -9.18 -17.85 -16.36
CA LYS A 180 -8.11 -17.80 -17.37
C LYS A 180 -7.20 -16.57 -17.29
N VAL A 181 -6.04 -16.75 -16.65
CA VAL A 181 -4.96 -15.75 -16.67
C VAL A 181 -4.60 -15.44 -18.13
N GLN A 182 -5.04 -14.30 -18.65
CA GLN A 182 -4.71 -13.87 -20.02
C GLN A 182 -3.23 -13.46 -20.08
N LEU A 183 -2.35 -14.29 -20.62
CA LEU A 183 -0.94 -13.93 -20.66
C LEU A 183 -0.68 -12.85 -21.71
N LYS A 184 0.19 -11.90 -21.39
CA LYS A 184 0.70 -10.88 -22.30
C LYS A 184 1.91 -11.45 -23.05
N PRO A 185 1.85 -11.70 -24.37
CA PRO A 185 2.97 -12.27 -25.12
C PRO A 185 4.26 -11.47 -24.99
N GLU A 186 4.16 -10.14 -25.00
CA GLU A 186 5.28 -9.22 -24.84
C GLU A 186 6.00 -9.42 -23.49
N PHE A 187 5.24 -9.69 -22.43
CA PHE A 187 5.84 -9.92 -21.11
C PHE A 187 6.49 -11.30 -21.00
N ILE A 188 5.99 -12.31 -21.73
CA ILE A 188 6.66 -13.62 -21.82
C ILE A 188 8.02 -13.44 -22.52
N GLU A 189 8.08 -12.66 -23.59
CA GLU A 189 9.34 -12.36 -24.28
C GLU A 189 10.31 -11.58 -23.39
N ASP A 190 9.81 -10.61 -22.62
CA ASP A 190 10.62 -9.88 -21.64
C ASP A 190 11.23 -10.81 -20.58
N LEU A 191 10.44 -11.76 -20.06
CA LEU A 191 10.94 -12.75 -19.10
C LEU A 191 11.97 -13.69 -19.73
N ARG A 192 11.84 -14.03 -21.02
CA ARG A 192 12.84 -14.83 -21.74
C ARG A 192 14.17 -14.10 -21.87
N ARG A 193 14.13 -12.83 -22.28
CA ARG A 193 15.32 -11.95 -22.34
C ARG A 193 15.96 -11.78 -20.98
N LEU A 194 15.15 -11.68 -19.93
CA LEU A 194 15.64 -11.61 -18.56
C LEU A 194 16.46 -12.85 -18.17
N GLU A 195 16.01 -14.05 -18.54
CA GLU A 195 16.77 -15.28 -18.25
C GLU A 195 18.06 -15.39 -19.07
N SER A 196 18.05 -14.94 -20.32
CA SER A 196 19.28 -14.79 -21.10
C SER A 196 20.23 -13.80 -20.43
N CYS A 197 19.74 -12.62 -20.03
CA CYS A 197 20.50 -11.58 -19.35
C CYS A 197 21.05 -12.06 -17.99
N ARG A 198 20.31 -12.87 -17.23
CA ARG A 198 20.80 -13.50 -15.98
C ARG A 198 22.06 -14.33 -16.22
N LYS A 199 22.10 -15.10 -17.30
CA LYS A 199 23.28 -15.87 -17.70
C LYS A 199 24.46 -14.98 -18.11
N LEU A 200 24.21 -13.74 -18.51
CA LEU A 200 25.27 -12.76 -18.80
C LEU A 200 25.90 -12.18 -17.53
N MET A 201 25.17 -12.24 -16.41
CA MET A 201 25.62 -11.77 -15.10
C MET A 201 26.26 -12.88 -14.24
N THR A 202 26.43 -14.08 -14.80
CA THR A 202 27.05 -15.22 -14.09
C THR A 202 28.48 -14.88 -13.64
N GLY A 203 28.83 -15.19 -12.38
CA GLY A 203 30.11 -14.81 -11.77
C GLY A 203 30.06 -13.53 -10.93
N MET A 204 28.89 -12.87 -10.85
CA MET A 204 28.62 -11.77 -9.95
C MET A 204 27.66 -12.21 -8.84
N THR A 205 27.64 -11.50 -7.71
CA THR A 205 26.56 -11.63 -6.73
C THR A 205 25.23 -11.32 -7.42
N PRO A 206 24.34 -12.31 -7.60
CA PRO A 206 23.10 -12.08 -8.33
C PRO A 206 22.22 -11.12 -7.53
N PRO A 207 21.52 -10.18 -8.21
CA PRO A 207 20.47 -9.43 -7.54
C PRO A 207 19.37 -10.42 -7.07
N PRO A 208 18.65 -10.13 -5.97
CA PRO A 208 17.42 -10.81 -5.62
C PRO A 208 16.52 -10.94 -6.85
N GLY A 209 15.88 -12.10 -7.02
CA GLY A 209 15.15 -12.39 -8.25
C GLY A 209 14.07 -11.37 -8.59
N TRP A 210 13.48 -10.75 -7.57
CA TRP A 210 12.43 -9.74 -7.71
C TRP A 210 12.91 -8.36 -8.21
N ASP A 211 14.18 -7.97 -8.02
CA ASP A 211 14.70 -6.67 -8.49
C ASP A 211 14.58 -6.57 -10.02
N LEU A 212 14.94 -7.67 -10.70
CA LEU A 212 14.92 -7.80 -12.15
C LEU A 212 13.49 -7.75 -12.70
N TYR A 213 12.55 -8.45 -12.07
CA TYR A 213 11.14 -8.38 -12.46
C TYR A 213 10.54 -7.00 -12.19
N CYS A 214 10.87 -6.36 -11.06
CA CYS A 214 10.44 -5.00 -10.77
C CYS A 214 10.98 -3.99 -11.79
N LEU A 215 12.22 -4.18 -12.26
CA LEU A 215 12.80 -3.35 -13.31
C LEU A 215 12.00 -3.48 -14.62
N LEU A 216 11.66 -4.70 -15.04
CA LEU A 216 10.82 -4.92 -16.23
C LEU A 216 9.43 -4.28 -16.10
N LEU A 217 8.82 -4.36 -14.92
CA LEU A 217 7.48 -3.85 -14.68
C LEU A 217 7.44 -2.31 -14.55
N SER A 218 8.51 -1.69 -14.06
CA SER A 218 8.58 -0.25 -13.83
C SER A 218 9.20 0.54 -14.99
N GLN A 219 10.16 -0.06 -15.69
CA GLN A 219 10.94 0.57 -16.76
C GLN A 219 11.10 -0.38 -17.96
N PRO A 220 10.01 -0.86 -18.58
CA PRO A 220 10.05 -1.93 -19.58
C PRO A 220 10.94 -1.61 -20.78
N GLU A 221 10.82 -0.42 -21.36
CA GLU A 221 11.57 -0.06 -22.58
C GLU A 221 13.08 0.08 -22.33
N GLU A 222 13.46 0.73 -21.22
CA GLU A 222 14.88 0.91 -20.88
C GLU A 222 15.53 -0.41 -20.49
N ALA A 223 14.79 -1.28 -19.78
CA ALA A 223 15.24 -2.62 -19.45
C ALA A 223 15.45 -3.47 -20.71
N ARG A 224 14.49 -3.48 -21.64
CA ARG A 224 14.62 -4.20 -22.93
C ARG A 224 15.83 -3.73 -23.72
N ARG A 225 15.98 -2.42 -23.92
CA ARG A 225 17.11 -1.85 -24.66
C ARG A 225 18.44 -2.24 -24.04
N THR A 226 18.54 -2.19 -22.71
CA THR A 226 19.77 -2.54 -21.99
C THR A 226 20.09 -4.04 -22.11
N MET A 227 19.08 -4.91 -22.02
CA MET A 227 19.27 -6.36 -22.20
C MET A 227 19.69 -6.72 -23.63
N GLU A 228 19.05 -6.12 -24.65
CA GLU A 228 19.41 -6.31 -26.06
C GLU A 228 20.85 -5.87 -26.34
N GLU A 229 21.26 -4.71 -25.80
CA GLU A 229 22.62 -4.21 -25.94
C GLU A 229 23.66 -5.14 -25.28
N LEU A 230 23.36 -5.69 -24.09
CA LEU A 230 24.23 -6.69 -23.44
C LEU A 230 24.40 -7.95 -24.30
N GLU A 231 23.32 -8.45 -24.89
CA GLU A 231 23.38 -9.62 -25.76
C GLU A 231 24.22 -9.35 -27.01
N GLN A 232 23.98 -8.22 -27.70
CA GLN A 232 24.74 -7.83 -28.89
C GLN A 232 26.23 -7.64 -28.60
N LEU A 233 26.57 -6.94 -27.51
CA LEU A 233 27.96 -6.66 -27.15
C LEU A 233 28.75 -7.92 -26.78
N LYS A 234 28.07 -8.92 -26.19
CA LYS A 234 28.66 -10.23 -25.93
C LYS A 234 28.96 -10.98 -27.23
N VAL A 235 28.01 -11.00 -28.17
CA VAL A 235 28.19 -11.66 -29.47
C VAL A 235 29.31 -11.00 -30.28
N ASN A 236 29.37 -9.68 -30.25
CA ASN A 236 30.37 -8.90 -31.00
C ASN A 236 31.77 -8.86 -30.34
N GLY A 237 31.97 -9.51 -29.19
CA GLY A 237 33.28 -9.62 -28.55
C GLY A 237 33.85 -8.29 -28.06
N LYS A 238 33.00 -7.36 -27.59
CA LYS A 238 33.42 -6.02 -27.14
C LYS A 238 33.42 -5.88 -25.60
N PRO A 239 34.45 -6.34 -24.88
CA PRO A 239 34.43 -6.45 -23.43
C PRO A 239 34.29 -5.09 -22.70
N GLY A 240 34.89 -4.02 -23.23
CA GLY A 240 34.82 -2.69 -22.60
C GLY A 240 33.41 -2.07 -22.64
N GLU A 241 32.78 -2.09 -23.82
CA GLU A 241 31.39 -1.63 -24.00
C GLU A 241 30.42 -2.51 -23.21
N PHE A 242 30.67 -3.83 -23.18
CA PHE A 242 29.88 -4.77 -22.40
C PHE A 242 29.92 -4.44 -20.90
N ALA A 243 31.11 -4.17 -20.35
CA ALA A 243 31.27 -3.78 -18.95
C ALA A 243 30.54 -2.46 -18.62
N GLY A 244 30.58 -1.48 -19.53
CA GLY A 244 29.85 -0.21 -19.37
C GLY A 244 28.33 -0.41 -19.32
N THR A 245 27.79 -1.20 -20.24
CA THR A 245 26.36 -1.55 -20.28
C THR A 245 25.94 -2.35 -19.04
N LEU A 246 26.78 -3.27 -18.59
CA LEU A 246 26.54 -4.05 -17.37
C LEU A 246 26.51 -3.15 -16.12
N TYR A 247 27.38 -2.14 -16.06
CA TYR A 247 27.37 -1.15 -14.99
C TYR A 247 26.09 -0.31 -14.98
N ARG A 248 25.59 0.09 -16.14
CA ARG A 248 24.29 0.77 -16.28
C ARG A 248 23.15 -0.10 -15.76
N MET A 249 23.09 -1.38 -16.18
CA MET A 249 22.09 -2.34 -15.68
C MET A 249 22.14 -2.48 -14.15
N ARG A 250 23.34 -2.56 -13.56
CA ARG A 250 23.51 -2.59 -12.09
C ARG A 250 22.97 -1.32 -11.42
N THR A 251 23.19 -0.17 -12.03
CA THR A 251 22.69 1.11 -11.51
C THR A 251 21.17 1.16 -11.52
N MET A 252 20.55 0.68 -12.61
CA MET A 252 19.09 0.54 -12.71
C MET A 252 18.54 -0.38 -11.61
N LEU A 253 19.15 -1.55 -11.40
CA LEU A 253 18.75 -2.48 -10.34
C LEU A 253 18.91 -1.89 -8.94
N LYS A 254 20.00 -1.15 -8.68
CA LYS A 254 20.20 -0.43 -7.41
C LYS A 254 19.10 0.59 -7.16
N ASN A 255 18.69 1.33 -8.19
CA ASN A 255 17.62 2.31 -8.08
C ASN A 255 16.26 1.65 -7.79
N VAL A 256 15.94 0.55 -8.48
CA VAL A 256 14.72 -0.25 -8.22
C VAL A 256 14.72 -0.79 -6.80
N ARG A 257 15.86 -1.30 -6.31
CA ARG A 257 15.99 -1.75 -4.94
C ARG A 257 15.75 -0.61 -3.96
N ALA A 258 16.41 0.53 -4.12
CA ALA A 258 16.24 1.68 -3.23
C ALA A 258 14.78 2.17 -3.17
N GLN A 259 14.03 2.07 -4.28
CA GLN A 259 12.61 2.42 -4.32
C GLN A 259 11.71 1.48 -3.52
N HIS A 260 12.09 0.20 -3.38
CA HIS A 260 11.22 -0.83 -2.84
C HIS A 260 11.71 -1.45 -1.53
N GLU A 261 13.00 -1.32 -1.18
CA GLU A 261 13.66 -2.00 -0.07
C GLU A 261 13.01 -1.72 1.28
N ALA A 262 12.65 -0.46 1.55
CA ALA A 262 12.04 -0.05 2.82
C ALA A 262 10.75 -0.83 3.16
N MET A 263 9.97 -1.21 2.14
CA MET A 263 8.78 -2.03 2.31
C MET A 263 9.05 -3.51 1.98
N GLY A 264 9.98 -3.78 1.06
CA GLY A 264 10.16 -5.08 0.47
C GLY A 264 10.71 -6.11 1.44
N GLU A 265 11.70 -5.76 2.26
CA GLU A 265 12.29 -6.70 3.21
C GLU A 265 11.33 -7.06 4.37
N PRO A 266 10.65 -6.08 5.02
CA PRO A 266 9.59 -6.40 5.98
C PRO A 266 8.48 -7.26 5.36
N LEU A 267 8.04 -6.93 4.13
CA LEU A 267 7.00 -7.67 3.45
C LEU A 267 7.41 -9.11 3.15
N ARG A 268 8.65 -9.35 2.70
CA ARG A 268 9.14 -10.71 2.46
C ARG A 268 9.20 -11.53 3.75
N LYS A 269 9.64 -10.93 4.87
CA LYS A 269 9.62 -11.60 6.19
C LYS A 269 8.20 -11.97 6.60
N TYR A 270 7.24 -11.07 6.39
CA TYR A 270 5.83 -11.35 6.64
C TYR A 270 5.29 -12.46 5.72
N LEU A 271 5.56 -12.41 4.42
CA LEU A 271 5.10 -13.45 3.49
C LEU A 271 5.76 -14.81 3.77
N LEU A 272 7.00 -14.85 4.25
CA LEU A 272 7.67 -16.06 4.69
C LEU A 272 6.99 -16.66 5.94
N SER A 273 6.49 -15.83 6.86
CA SER A 273 5.74 -16.33 8.02
C SER A 273 4.36 -16.89 7.63
N LEU A 274 3.76 -16.38 6.56
CA LEU A 274 2.53 -16.93 5.98
C LEU A 274 2.76 -18.21 5.18
N TYR A 275 3.92 -18.31 4.52
CA TYR A 275 4.26 -19.38 3.60
C TYR A 275 5.69 -19.86 3.86
N PRO A 276 5.88 -20.95 4.64
CA PRO A 276 7.23 -21.46 4.92
C PRO A 276 8.04 -21.85 3.69
N SER A 277 7.38 -22.13 2.55
CA SER A 277 8.01 -22.42 1.26
C SER A 277 8.25 -21.19 0.38
N TYR A 278 8.10 -19.98 0.91
CA TYR A 278 8.31 -18.74 0.17
C TYR A 278 9.77 -18.59 -0.25
N GLY A 279 9.99 -18.30 -1.53
CA GLY A 279 11.32 -18.12 -2.12
C GLY A 279 11.49 -18.77 -3.50
N SER A 280 10.41 -19.33 -4.05
CA SER A 280 10.40 -19.85 -5.43
C SER A 280 10.46 -18.73 -6.47
N PRO A 281 10.85 -19.01 -7.72
CA PRO A 281 10.78 -18.02 -8.81
C PRO A 281 9.37 -17.43 -9.03
N SER A 282 8.32 -18.22 -8.77
CA SER A 282 6.94 -17.73 -8.79
C SER A 282 6.64 -16.76 -7.66
N ASP A 283 7.25 -16.93 -6.49
CA ASP A 283 7.12 -15.99 -5.38
C ASP A 283 7.77 -14.65 -5.71
N ASP A 284 8.98 -14.68 -6.27
CA ASP A 284 9.68 -13.46 -6.67
C ASP A 284 8.89 -12.68 -7.73
N LEU A 285 8.32 -13.36 -8.73
CA LEU A 285 7.50 -12.70 -9.75
C LEU A 285 6.16 -12.20 -9.18
N ALA A 286 5.50 -12.98 -8.33
CA ALA A 286 4.28 -12.57 -7.65
C ALA A 286 4.51 -11.33 -6.75
N PHE A 287 5.63 -11.33 -6.03
CA PHE A 287 6.07 -10.20 -5.22
C PHE A 287 6.30 -8.96 -6.08
N SER A 288 6.94 -9.10 -7.24
CA SER A 288 7.14 -7.98 -8.15
C SER A 288 5.83 -7.41 -8.68
N PHE A 289 4.83 -8.24 -9.01
CA PHE A 289 3.49 -7.73 -9.35
C PHE A 289 2.88 -6.91 -8.20
N LEU A 290 3.05 -7.38 -6.96
CA LEU A 290 2.54 -6.70 -5.78
C LEU A 290 3.21 -5.34 -5.60
N VAL A 291 4.54 -5.28 -5.55
CA VAL A 291 5.27 -4.05 -5.21
C VAL A 291 5.39 -3.06 -6.36
N SER A 292 5.31 -3.51 -7.62
CA SER A 292 5.30 -2.60 -8.78
C SER A 292 3.97 -1.87 -8.95
N SER A 293 2.85 -2.43 -8.47
CA SER A 293 1.54 -1.77 -8.54
C SER A 293 1.30 -0.82 -7.35
N SER A 294 0.69 0.35 -7.58
CA SER A 294 0.36 1.29 -6.50
C SER A 294 -0.62 0.70 -5.49
N GLN A 295 -1.64 -0.02 -5.96
CA GLN A 295 -2.61 -0.71 -5.11
C GLN A 295 -1.97 -1.84 -4.31
N GLY A 296 -1.08 -2.63 -4.93
CA GLY A 296 -0.37 -3.70 -4.23
C GLY A 296 0.56 -3.16 -3.15
N ARG A 297 1.27 -2.05 -3.39
CA ARG A 297 2.04 -1.35 -2.35
C ARG A 297 1.17 -0.86 -1.20
N TYR A 298 0.00 -0.29 -1.51
CA TYR A 298 -0.94 0.16 -0.49
C TYR A 298 -1.41 -1.00 0.40
N ARG A 299 -1.84 -2.12 -0.20
CA ARG A 299 -2.23 -3.33 0.55
C ARG A 299 -1.08 -3.90 1.36
N ALA A 300 0.10 -4.03 0.76
CA ALA A 300 1.29 -4.53 1.44
C ALA A 300 1.64 -3.69 2.66
N LYS A 301 1.49 -2.36 2.58
CA LYS A 301 1.65 -1.47 3.73
C LYS A 301 0.64 -1.80 4.84
N GLN A 302 -0.64 -1.97 4.50
CA GLN A 302 -1.68 -2.37 5.46
C GLN A 302 -1.38 -3.73 6.11
N TRP A 303 -0.86 -4.68 5.34
CA TRP A 303 -0.48 -6.00 5.87
C TRP A 303 0.66 -5.91 6.87
N LEU A 304 1.60 -4.99 6.66
CA LEU A 304 2.72 -4.77 7.56
C LEU A 304 2.33 -3.99 8.82
N GLU A 305 1.35 -3.08 8.70
CA GLU A 305 0.78 -2.37 9.84
C GLU A 305 -0.03 -3.34 10.72
N ASP A 306 -0.79 -4.26 10.11
CA ASP A 306 -1.73 -5.15 10.79
C ASP A 306 -1.66 -6.62 10.31
N PRO A 307 -0.57 -7.34 10.61
CA PRO A 307 -0.27 -8.65 10.01
C PRO A 307 -1.28 -9.75 10.37
N GLU A 308 -1.74 -9.83 11.62
CA GLU A 308 -2.68 -10.88 12.05
C GLU A 308 -4.06 -10.71 11.44
N LEU A 309 -4.49 -9.46 11.30
CA LEU A 309 -5.81 -9.13 10.79
C LEU A 309 -5.88 -9.25 9.27
N CYS A 310 -4.82 -8.81 8.59
CA CYS A 310 -4.73 -8.87 7.13
C CYS A 310 -4.32 -10.25 6.63
N LYS A 311 -3.97 -11.20 7.52
CA LYS A 311 -3.50 -12.54 7.17
C LYS A 311 -4.33 -13.22 6.08
N GLY A 312 -5.65 -13.24 6.22
CA GLY A 312 -6.54 -13.87 5.24
C GLY A 312 -6.52 -13.20 3.86
N GLU A 313 -6.51 -11.86 3.83
CA GLU A 313 -6.48 -11.09 2.59
C GLU A 313 -5.10 -11.15 1.93
N ALA A 314 -4.03 -11.02 2.70
CA ALA A 314 -2.66 -11.22 2.25
C ALA A 314 -2.48 -12.62 1.66
N THR A 315 -2.99 -13.66 2.33
CA THR A 315 -2.94 -15.03 1.83
C THR A 315 -3.68 -15.14 0.48
N ALA A 316 -4.93 -14.69 0.40
CA ALA A 316 -5.73 -14.76 -0.83
C ALA A 316 -5.09 -13.96 -1.99
N SER A 317 -4.66 -12.72 -1.71
CA SER A 317 -4.00 -11.84 -2.68
C SER A 317 -2.72 -12.44 -3.22
N VAL A 318 -1.81 -12.92 -2.36
CA VAL A 318 -0.54 -13.51 -2.79
C VAL A 318 -0.76 -14.82 -3.54
N ASN A 319 -1.72 -15.65 -3.16
CA ASN A 319 -2.04 -16.87 -3.92
C ASN A 319 -2.54 -16.55 -5.34
N GLY A 320 -3.40 -15.54 -5.49
CA GLY A 320 -3.82 -15.08 -6.82
C GLY A 320 -2.65 -14.61 -7.69
N LEU A 321 -1.72 -13.85 -7.10
CA LEU A 321 -0.50 -13.40 -7.78
C LEU A 321 0.44 -14.56 -8.12
N ARG A 322 0.58 -15.56 -7.23
CA ARG A 322 1.36 -16.78 -7.48
C ARG A 322 0.79 -17.61 -8.62
N THR A 323 -0.52 -17.83 -8.67
CA THR A 323 -1.17 -18.52 -9.80
C THR A 323 -0.89 -17.81 -11.11
N ARG A 324 -0.96 -16.48 -11.12
CA ARG A 324 -0.60 -15.67 -12.29
C ARG A 324 0.88 -15.80 -12.66
N ALA A 325 1.78 -15.73 -11.68
CA ALA A 325 3.21 -15.89 -11.89
C ALA A 325 3.55 -17.27 -12.47
N LEU A 326 2.97 -18.34 -11.91
CA LEU A 326 3.11 -19.70 -12.42
C LEU A 326 2.65 -19.82 -13.88
N ALA A 327 1.51 -19.22 -14.24
CA ALA A 327 1.04 -19.24 -15.62
C ALA A 327 2.04 -18.59 -16.61
N TYR A 328 2.69 -17.49 -16.22
CA TYR A 328 3.77 -16.91 -17.04
C TYR A 328 5.00 -17.80 -17.11
N LEU A 329 5.43 -18.37 -15.97
CA LEU A 329 6.61 -19.24 -15.90
C LEU A 329 6.40 -20.57 -16.65
N ASP A 330 5.19 -21.10 -16.68
CA ASP A 330 4.86 -22.30 -17.45
C ASP A 330 4.78 -22.02 -18.95
N ALA A 331 4.25 -20.85 -19.35
CA ALA A 331 4.27 -20.43 -20.76
C ALA A 331 5.70 -20.25 -21.30
N LEU A 332 6.66 -19.85 -20.46
CA LEU A 332 8.08 -19.82 -20.83
C LEU A 332 8.63 -21.20 -21.18
N LYS A 333 8.17 -22.25 -20.49
CA LYS A 333 8.62 -23.64 -20.72
C LYS A 333 8.03 -24.26 -21.98
N GLN A 334 6.80 -23.87 -22.35
CA GLN A 334 6.03 -24.49 -23.44
C GLN A 334 6.39 -23.96 -24.83
N GLN A 335 7.01 -22.78 -24.94
CA GLN A 335 7.43 -22.25 -26.23
C GLN A 335 8.85 -22.71 -26.56
N PRO A 336 9.07 -23.45 -27.67
CA PRO A 336 10.42 -23.79 -28.11
C PRO A 336 11.23 -22.51 -28.32
N ALA A 337 12.50 -22.53 -27.92
CA ALA A 337 13.41 -21.41 -28.17
C ALA A 337 13.33 -21.04 -29.66
N PRO A 338 13.18 -19.75 -30.01
CA PRO A 338 13.20 -19.35 -31.41
C PRO A 338 14.49 -19.87 -32.04
N ALA A 339 14.38 -20.56 -33.18
CA ALA A 339 15.52 -21.09 -33.90
C ALA A 339 16.53 -19.96 -34.11
N ALA A 340 17.76 -20.17 -33.65
CA ALA A 340 18.85 -19.22 -33.86
C ALA A 340 18.96 -18.95 -35.37
N LYS A 341 18.75 -17.70 -35.77
CA LYS A 341 18.96 -17.24 -37.15
C LYS A 341 20.42 -16.84 -37.34
#